data_AF-A0A1V5H0G1-F1
#
_entry.id   AF-A0A1V5H0G1-F1
#
_cell.length_a   1.000
_cell.length_b   1.000
_cell.length_c   1.000
_cell.angle_alpha   90.00
_cell.angle_beta   90.00
_cell.angle_gamma   90.00
#
_symmetry.space_group_name_H-M   'P 1'
#
loop_
_entity.id
_entity.type
_entity.pdbx_description
1 polymer ?
#
loop_
_entity_poly.entity_id
_entity_poly.type
_entity_poly.pdbx_seq_one_letter_code
_entity_poly.pdbx_strand_id
1 'polypeptide(L)'
;MHLSRKPVIYKNGIHIWVRSFDTENTNLMILLGFIILGHPDWKKANIKIFSICRAEEVNDVKQKMYELIESGRMPITANNIEIIVREENISVKEIINKQSLDAGLTMIGFNENAFKKDGDISLFEGYGDIGSVLFVHSHGVKEIE
;
A
#
# COMPACT_ATOMS: atom_id res chain seq x y z
N MET A 1 19.63 19.41 8.89
CA MET A 1 18.87 18.33 8.22
C MET A 1 19.35 17.00 8.80
N HIS A 2 18.65 16.45 9.79
CA HIS A 2 18.97 15.12 10.33
C HIS A 2 18.43 14.09 9.33
N LEU A 3 19.28 13.56 8.45
CA LEU A 3 18.94 12.33 7.73
C LEU A 3 18.86 11.22 8.78
N SER A 4 17.66 10.67 8.99
CA SER A 4 17.49 9.42 9.71
C SER A 4 18.36 8.36 9.06
N ARG A 5 19.49 8.03 9.68
CA ARG A 5 20.41 6.95 9.25
C ARG A 5 19.85 5.58 9.61
N LYS A 6 18.54 5.37 9.44
CA LYS A 6 17.98 4.01 9.52
C LYS A 6 18.45 3.29 8.26
N PRO A 7 19.25 2.21 8.36
CA PRO A 7 19.61 1.42 7.19
C PRO A 7 18.33 0.90 6.54
N VAL A 8 18.28 0.93 5.20
CA VAL A 8 17.17 0.30 4.49
C VAL A 8 17.23 -1.19 4.79
N ILE A 9 16.17 -1.71 5.40
CA ILE A 9 16.04 -3.13 5.68
C ILE A 9 15.45 -3.73 4.41
N TYR A 10 16.20 -4.59 3.72
CA TYR A 10 15.71 -5.26 2.49
C TYR A 10 15.00 -6.60 2.80
N LYS A 11 14.92 -6.95 4.09
CA LYS A 11 14.27 -8.17 4.57
C LYS A 11 12.76 -7.97 4.64
N ASN A 12 11.99 -9.05 4.41
CA ASN A 12 10.52 -9.10 4.41
C ASN A 12 9.80 -8.25 3.35
N GLY A 13 10.54 -7.73 2.37
CA GLY A 13 9.99 -7.22 1.12
C GLY A 13 9.16 -5.95 1.24
N ILE A 14 8.24 -5.80 0.30
CA ILE A 14 7.49 -4.58 0.06
C ILE A 14 6.03 -4.81 0.41
N HIS A 15 5.54 -4.07 1.40
CA HIS A 15 4.13 -4.08 1.80
C HIS A 15 3.40 -2.93 1.11
N ILE A 16 2.34 -3.22 0.38
CA ILE A 16 1.56 -2.25 -0.39
C ILE A 16 0.17 -2.14 0.24
N TRP A 17 -0.19 -0.96 0.74
CA TRP A 17 -1.50 -0.70 1.34
C TRP A 17 -2.42 -0.01 0.34
N VAL A 18 -3.45 -0.73 -0.09
CA VAL A 18 -4.41 -0.27 -1.08
C VAL A 18 -5.79 -0.07 -0.45
N ARG A 19 -6.42 1.06 -0.78
CA ARG A 19 -7.79 1.36 -0.35
C ARG A 19 -8.81 0.62 -1.21
N SER A 20 -8.54 0.54 -2.51
CA SER A 20 -9.36 -0.17 -3.48
C SER A 20 -8.49 -0.76 -4.58
N PHE A 21 -8.81 -1.99 -4.97
CA PHE A 21 -8.07 -2.77 -5.96
C PHE A 21 -8.23 -2.27 -7.40
N ASP A 22 -9.31 -1.54 -7.70
CA ASP A 22 -9.72 -1.12 -9.04
C ASP A 22 -9.18 0.25 -9.47
N THR A 23 -8.08 0.70 -8.86
CA THR A 23 -7.56 2.07 -9.05
C THR A 23 -6.26 2.09 -9.83
N GLU A 24 -6.07 3.13 -10.65
CA GLU A 24 -4.78 3.46 -11.27
C GLU A 24 -3.66 3.54 -10.23
N ASN A 25 -3.99 4.03 -9.03
CA ASN A 25 -3.04 4.15 -7.93
C ASN A 25 -2.52 2.78 -7.50
N THR A 26 -3.39 1.77 -7.39
CA THR A 26 -2.98 0.39 -7.06
C THR A 26 -2.07 -0.18 -8.13
N ASN A 27 -2.41 0.00 -9.41
CA ASN A 27 -1.57 -0.49 -10.51
C ASN A 27 -0.20 0.18 -10.53
N LEU A 28 -0.13 1.50 -10.32
CA LEU A 28 1.12 2.23 -10.19
C LEU A 28 1.96 1.71 -9.01
N MET A 29 1.36 1.52 -7.84
CA MET A 29 2.06 1.01 -6.66
C MET A 29 2.61 -0.40 -6.91
N ILE A 30 1.83 -1.29 -7.52
CA ILE A 30 2.28 -2.65 -7.86
C ILE A 30 3.45 -2.60 -8.85
N LEU A 31 3.36 -1.77 -9.89
CA LEU A 31 4.43 -1.59 -10.87
C LEU A 31 5.72 -1.09 -10.22
N LEU A 32 5.62 -0.07 -9.35
CA LEU A 32 6.76 0.44 -8.59
C LEU A 32 7.36 -0.65 -7.69
N GLY A 33 6.53 -1.48 -7.06
CA GLY A 33 6.95 -2.64 -6.31
C GLY A 33 7.83 -3.58 -7.14
N PHE A 34 7.39 -3.95 -8.35
CA PHE A 34 8.18 -4.80 -9.24
C PHE A 34 9.49 -4.16 -9.69
N ILE A 35 9.49 -2.86 -10.00
CA ILE A 35 10.71 -2.12 -10.38
C ILE A 35 11.72 -2.16 -9.23
N ILE A 36 11.28 -1.92 -7.99
CA ILE A 36 12.13 -1.95 -6.80
C ILE A 36 12.65 -3.37 -6.53
N LEU A 37 11.79 -4.39 -6.64
CA LEU A 37 12.18 -5.79 -6.49
C LEU A 37 13.21 -6.26 -7.52
N GLY A 38 13.27 -5.62 -8.70
CA GLY A 38 14.27 -5.91 -9.71
C GLY A 38 15.71 -5.57 -9.31
N HIS A 39 15.91 -4.78 -8.26
CA HIS A 39 17.25 -4.41 -7.78
C HIS A 39 17.93 -5.56 -7.02
N PRO A 40 19.25 -5.80 -7.19
CA PRO A 40 19.97 -6.92 -6.55
C PRO A 40 19.80 -7.04 -5.04
N ASP A 41 19.69 -5.91 -4.32
CA ASP A 41 19.49 -5.89 -2.87
C ASP A 41 18.14 -6.51 -2.44
N TRP A 42 17.16 -6.54 -3.33
CA TRP A 42 15.80 -7.08 -3.10
C TRP A 42 15.61 -8.49 -3.65
N LYS A 43 16.69 -9.20 -4.06
CA LYS A 43 16.62 -10.50 -4.77
C LYS A 43 15.84 -11.62 -4.06
N LYS A 44 15.59 -11.51 -2.75
CA LYS A 44 14.80 -12.48 -1.96
C LYS A 44 13.53 -11.88 -1.33
N ALA A 45 13.23 -10.64 -1.64
CA ALA A 45 12.04 -9.96 -1.18
C ALA A 45 10.81 -10.35 -2.01
N ASN A 46 9.64 -10.19 -1.41
CA ASN A 46 8.34 -10.38 -2.06
C ASN A 46 7.51 -9.09 -1.97
N ILE A 47 6.44 -9.04 -2.76
CA ILE A 47 5.37 -8.05 -2.58
C ILE A 47 4.23 -8.71 -1.81
N LYS A 48 3.75 -8.02 -0.78
CA LYS A 48 2.48 -8.28 -0.13
C LYS A 48 1.58 -7.07 -0.29
N ILE A 49 0.32 -7.29 -0.63
CA ILE A 49 -0.69 -6.26 -0.81
C ILE A 49 -1.73 -6.44 0.29
N PHE A 50 -2.02 -5.37 1.00
CA PHE A 50 -3.01 -5.35 2.06
C PHE A 50 -4.17 -4.44 1.67
N SER A 51 -5.39 -4.94 1.86
CA SER A 51 -6.60 -4.13 1.76
C SER A 51 -7.39 -4.26 3.04
N ILE A 52 -7.85 -3.12 3.57
CA ILE A 52 -8.67 -3.07 4.77
C ILE A 52 -10.11 -2.84 4.35
N CYS A 53 -11.03 -3.66 4.86
CA CYS A 53 -12.46 -3.55 4.62
C CYS A 53 -13.26 -3.77 5.90
N ARG A 54 -14.56 -3.48 5.84
CA ARG A 54 -15.51 -3.85 6.90
C ARG A 54 -16.01 -5.27 6.72
N ALA A 55 -16.58 -5.84 7.78
CA ALA A 55 -17.03 -7.24 7.77
C ALA A 55 -18.09 -7.51 6.69
N GLU A 56 -18.98 -6.56 6.47
CA GLU A 56 -20.03 -6.62 5.46
C GLU A 56 -19.51 -6.52 4.02
N GLU A 57 -18.30 -5.98 3.82
CA GLU A 57 -17.71 -5.73 2.49
C GLU A 57 -16.78 -6.86 2.02
N VAL A 58 -16.41 -7.79 2.90
CA VAL A 58 -15.36 -8.79 2.64
C VAL A 58 -15.58 -9.59 1.37
N ASN A 59 -16.81 -10.05 1.14
CA ASN A 59 -17.15 -10.87 -0.02
C ASN A 59 -17.04 -10.07 -1.32
N ASP A 60 -17.53 -8.83 -1.32
CA ASP A 60 -17.47 -7.93 -2.47
C ASP A 60 -16.02 -7.57 -2.82
N VAL A 61 -15.21 -7.29 -1.80
CA VAL A 61 -13.78 -6.98 -1.95
C VAL A 61 -13.03 -8.19 -2.51
N LYS A 62 -13.29 -9.40 -2.00
CA LYS A 62 -12.72 -10.64 -2.53
C LYS A 62 -13.13 -10.88 -3.98
N GLN A 63 -14.40 -10.74 -4.30
CA GLN A 63 -14.90 -10.97 -5.66
C GLN A 63 -14.24 -10.01 -6.66
N LYS A 64 -14.21 -8.70 -6.36
CA LYS A 64 -13.54 -7.71 -7.20
C LYS A 64 -12.05 -8.00 -7.38
N MET A 65 -11.37 -8.40 -6.31
CA MET A 65 -9.97 -8.81 -6.37
C MET A 65 -9.77 -9.97 -7.35
N TYR A 66 -10.59 -11.02 -7.27
CA TYR A 66 -10.51 -12.16 -8.20
C TYR A 66 -10.78 -11.75 -9.64
N GLU A 67 -11.82 -10.96 -9.91
CA GLU A 67 -12.14 -10.47 -11.26
C GLU A 67 -10.97 -9.69 -11.88
N LEU A 68 -10.30 -8.85 -11.10
CA LEU A 68 -9.15 -8.07 -11.56
C LEU A 68 -7.91 -8.92 -11.85
N ILE A 69 -7.69 -9.97 -11.06
CA ILE A 69 -6.60 -10.94 -11.28
C ILE A 69 -6.91 -11.79 -12.52
N GLU A 70 -8.10 -12.35 -12.63
CA GLU A 70 -8.49 -13.24 -13.74
C GLU A 70 -8.54 -12.49 -15.08
N SER A 71 -8.98 -11.23 -15.08
CA SER A 71 -8.95 -10.39 -16.28
C SER A 71 -7.54 -9.92 -16.67
N GLY A 72 -6.52 -10.20 -15.86
CA GLY A 72 -5.14 -9.75 -16.07
C GLY A 72 -4.91 -8.26 -15.83
N ARG A 73 -5.91 -7.54 -15.29
CA ARG A 73 -5.84 -6.10 -15.02
C ARG A 73 -5.03 -5.76 -13.78
N MET A 74 -4.79 -6.74 -12.91
CA MET A 74 -3.89 -6.63 -11.77
C MET A 74 -2.72 -7.61 -11.94
N PRO A 75 -1.47 -7.13 -12.09
CA PRO A 75 -0.32 -7.99 -12.37
C PRO A 75 0.21 -8.67 -11.10
N ILE A 76 -0.64 -9.39 -10.36
CA ILE A 76 -0.27 -10.08 -9.11
C ILE A 76 -1.13 -11.33 -8.92
N THR A 77 -0.70 -12.23 -8.04
CA THR A 77 -1.50 -13.41 -7.67
C THR A 77 -2.27 -13.18 -6.37
N ALA A 78 -3.36 -13.93 -6.16
CA ALA A 78 -4.15 -13.85 -4.93
C ALA A 78 -3.31 -14.19 -3.67
N ASN A 79 -2.27 -15.02 -3.80
CA ASN A 79 -1.38 -15.37 -2.68
C ASN A 79 -0.55 -14.18 -2.18
N ASN A 80 -0.42 -13.12 -2.98
CA ASN A 80 0.24 -11.88 -2.55
C ASN A 80 -0.70 -10.94 -1.81
N ILE A 81 -2.01 -11.23 -1.74
CA ILE A 81 -3.02 -10.30 -1.23
C ILE A 81 -3.58 -10.79 0.10
N GLU A 82 -3.66 -9.88 1.07
CA GLU A 82 -4.27 -10.10 2.37
C GLU A 82 -5.39 -9.07 2.59
N ILE A 83 -6.60 -9.56 2.81
CA ILE A 83 -7.77 -8.73 3.12
C ILE A 83 -7.99 -8.76 4.62
N ILE A 84 -7.89 -7.60 5.26
CA ILE A 84 -8.01 -7.42 6.70
C ILE A 84 -9.38 -6.83 7.00
N VAL A 85 -10.16 -7.53 7.83
CA VAL A 85 -11.39 -7.00 8.39
C VAL A 85 -11.04 -6.13 9.58
N ARG A 86 -11.38 -4.85 9.51
CA ARG A 86 -11.08 -3.89 10.59
C ARG A 86 -12.17 -3.88 11.64
N GLU A 87 -11.77 -4.01 12.90
CA GLU A 87 -12.60 -3.72 14.08
C GLU A 87 -12.81 -2.20 14.24
N GLU A 88 -14.01 -1.76 14.64
CA GLU A 88 -14.38 -0.33 14.65
C GLU A 88 -13.49 0.55 15.53
N ASN A 89 -12.91 -0.03 16.59
CA ASN A 89 -12.06 0.64 17.56
C ASN A 89 -10.57 0.73 17.16
N ILE A 90 -10.17 0.09 16.06
CA ILE A 90 -8.77 0.07 15.60
C ILE A 90 -8.64 0.99 14.38
N SER A 91 -7.69 1.93 14.45
CA SER A 91 -7.41 2.82 13.33
C SER A 91 -6.64 2.09 12.20
N VAL A 92 -6.76 2.60 10.98
CA VAL A 92 -6.00 2.08 9.82
C VAL A 92 -4.49 2.14 10.08
N LYS A 93 -4.00 3.21 10.71
CA LYS A 93 -2.57 3.37 11.00
C LYS A 93 -2.06 2.33 11.98
N GLU A 94 -2.83 2.00 13.01
CA GLU A 94 -2.45 0.94 13.96
C GLU A 94 -2.33 -0.41 13.26
N ILE A 95 -3.26 -0.73 12.35
CA ILE A 95 -3.18 -1.95 11.53
C ILE A 95 -1.92 -1.94 10.65
N ILE A 96 -1.65 -0.82 9.98
CA ILE A 96 -0.45 -0.66 9.15
C ILE A 96 0.81 -0.87 9.98
N ASN A 97 0.95 -0.19 11.11
CA ASN A 97 2.14 -0.28 11.96
C ASN A 97 2.36 -1.69 12.48
N LYS A 98 1.29 -2.38 12.87
CA LYS A 98 1.35 -3.76 13.35
C LYS A 98 1.76 -4.72 12.23
N GLN A 99 1.11 -4.64 11.07
CA GLN A 99 1.27 -5.63 10.01
C GLN A 99 2.52 -5.38 9.14
N SER A 100 3.03 -4.15 9.12
CA SER A 100 4.25 -3.75 8.40
C SER A 100 5.45 -3.47 9.30
N LEU A 101 5.42 -3.89 10.57
CA LEU A 101 6.51 -3.69 11.55
C LEU A 101 7.88 -4.06 10.97
N ASP A 102 7.96 -5.26 10.38
CA ASP A 102 9.22 -5.80 9.86
C ASP A 102 9.37 -5.62 8.34
N ALA A 103 8.48 -4.86 7.68
CA ALA A 103 8.53 -4.65 6.24
C ALA A 103 9.75 -3.80 5.86
N GLY A 104 10.40 -4.18 4.76
CA GLY A 104 11.55 -3.44 4.26
C GLY A 104 11.18 -2.09 3.67
N LEU A 105 10.06 -2.05 2.94
CA LEU A 105 9.42 -0.85 2.44
C LEU A 105 7.91 -0.97 2.58
N THR A 106 7.27 0.07 3.09
CA THR A 106 5.81 0.18 3.14
C THR A 106 5.36 1.25 2.17
N MET A 107 4.61 0.87 1.13
CA MET A 107 3.96 1.78 0.20
C MET A 107 2.53 2.05 0.66
N ILE A 108 2.15 3.32 0.80
CA ILE A 108 0.81 3.73 1.23
C ILE A 108 0.18 4.60 0.16
N GLY A 109 -0.93 4.12 -0.41
CA GLY A 109 -1.68 4.85 -1.42
C GLY A 109 -2.56 5.93 -0.80
N PHE A 110 -2.59 7.12 -1.39
CA PHE A 110 -3.50 8.19 -0.99
C PHE A 110 -4.13 8.90 -2.19
N ASN A 111 -5.17 9.70 -1.92
CA ASN A 111 -5.81 10.58 -2.89
C ASN A 111 -5.87 12.01 -2.33
N GLU A 112 -6.13 12.98 -3.19
CA GLU A 112 -6.21 14.40 -2.79
C GLU A 112 -7.31 14.67 -1.77
N ASN A 113 -8.40 13.88 -1.82
CA ASN A 113 -9.50 13.95 -0.86
C ASN A 113 -9.12 13.45 0.55
N ALA A 114 -7.91 12.92 0.75
CA ALA A 114 -7.43 12.47 2.05
C ALA A 114 -7.08 13.65 3.00
N PHE A 115 -6.93 14.87 2.48
CA PHE A 115 -6.59 16.05 3.26
C PHE A 115 -7.85 16.79 3.69
N LYS A 116 -8.06 16.97 5.00
CA LYS A 116 -9.27 17.63 5.53
C LYS A 116 -9.26 19.14 5.35
N LYS A 117 -8.07 19.73 5.23
CA LYS A 117 -7.82 21.16 5.11
C LYS A 117 -6.43 21.38 4.51
N ASP A 118 -6.20 22.58 3.99
CA ASP A 118 -4.88 23.00 3.54
C ASP A 118 -3.83 22.85 4.66
N GLY A 119 -2.71 22.24 4.32
CA GLY A 119 -1.63 21.96 5.26
C GLY A 119 -1.87 20.78 6.22
N ASP A 120 -2.90 19.96 6.00
CA ASP A 120 -3.10 18.73 6.75
C ASP A 120 -1.97 17.71 6.45
N ILE A 121 -1.03 17.58 7.38
CA ILE A 121 0.06 16.60 7.31
C ILE A 121 -0.27 15.28 7.99
N SER A 122 -1.47 15.17 8.59
CA SER A 122 -1.79 14.04 9.47
C SER A 122 -1.69 12.70 8.75
N LEU A 123 -1.95 12.64 7.43
CA LEU A 123 -1.78 11.43 6.62
C LEU A 123 -0.35 10.85 6.70
N PHE A 124 0.66 11.71 6.75
CA PHE A 124 2.08 11.35 6.65
C PHE A 124 2.73 11.02 8.01
N GLU A 125 2.04 11.30 9.11
CA GLU A 125 2.52 11.09 10.47
C GLU A 125 2.02 9.78 11.07
N GLY A 126 2.67 9.32 12.14
CA GLY A 126 2.21 8.17 12.93
C GLY A 126 2.72 6.81 12.45
N TYR A 127 3.74 6.77 11.60
CA TYR A 127 4.42 5.54 11.14
C TYR A 127 5.79 5.33 11.79
N GLY A 128 5.95 5.74 13.05
CA GLY A 128 7.25 5.70 13.74
C GLY A 128 7.77 4.28 14.00
N ASP A 129 6.86 3.31 14.04
CA ASP A 129 7.14 1.92 14.40
C ASP A 129 7.66 1.10 13.22
N ILE A 130 7.40 1.53 11.97
CA ILE A 130 7.78 0.79 10.77
C ILE A 130 9.06 1.33 10.14
N GLY A 131 9.57 0.58 9.16
CA GLY A 131 10.74 0.93 8.36
C GLY A 131 10.50 2.11 7.41
N SER A 132 11.09 2.05 6.22
CA SER A 132 10.90 3.10 5.21
C SER A 132 9.45 3.12 4.71
N VAL A 133 8.88 4.32 4.59
CA VAL A 133 7.53 4.55 4.08
C VAL A 133 7.59 5.38 2.80
N LEU A 134 6.91 4.93 1.76
CA LEU A 134 6.71 5.66 0.50
C LEU A 134 5.22 5.94 0.30
N PHE A 135 4.84 7.20 0.27
CA PHE A 135 3.48 7.62 -0.04
C PHE A 135 3.32 7.76 -1.55
N VAL A 136 2.28 7.16 -2.11
CA VAL A 136 2.06 7.09 -3.56
C VAL A 136 0.67 7.59 -3.90
N HIS A 137 0.62 8.44 -4.92
CA HIS A 137 -0.62 8.94 -5.51
C HIS A 137 -0.45 9.01 -7.03
N SER A 138 -1.31 8.30 -7.77
CA SER A 138 -1.43 8.45 -9.22
C SER A 138 -2.30 9.66 -9.53
N HIS A 139 -1.73 10.64 -10.22
CA HIS A 139 -2.53 11.67 -10.89
C HIS A 139 -3.15 11.07 -12.15
N GLY A 140 -4.46 11.27 -12.33
CA GLY A 140 -5.09 11.07 -13.63
C GLY A 140 -4.51 12.05 -14.65
N VAL A 141 -4.57 11.69 -15.94
CA VAL A 141 -4.22 12.61 -17.02
C VAL A 141 -5.06 13.88 -16.87
N LYS A 142 -4.41 15.05 -16.74
CA LYS A 142 -5.11 16.32 -16.92
C LYS A 142 -5.55 16.37 -18.38
N GLU A 143 -6.86 16.39 -18.64
CA GLU A 143 -7.33 16.93 -19.91
C GLU A 143 -6.83 18.38 -19.98
N ILE A 144 -5.94 18.63 -20.94
CA ILE A 144 -5.50 19.99 -21.24
C ILE A 144 -6.64 20.58 -22.07
N GLU A 145 -7.47 21.41 -21.46
CA GLU A 145 -8.32 22.37 -22.19
C GLU A 145 -7.48 23.50 -22.78
#